data_AF-A0A7S1MR15-F1
#
_entry.id   AF-A0A7S1MR15-F1
#
_cell.length_a   1.000
_cell.length_b   1.000
_cell.length_c   1.000
_cell.angle_alpha   90.00
_cell.angle_beta   90.00
_cell.angle_gamma   90.00
#
_symmetry.space_group_name_H-M   'P 1'
#
loop_
_entity.id
_entity.type
_entity.pdbx_description
1 polymer ?
#
loop_
_entity_poly.entity_id
_entity_poly.type
_entity_poly.pdbx_seq_one_letter_code
_entity_poly.pdbx_strand_id
1 'polypeptide(L)'
;MTAPMLHIHYSKLDRGDMRAVLTKKYDAEDNSPVAQILRRRQESVHKRVVSQNFMWAGGFAMGGLSYWSFRRYNYQARLLAAPFLFYFGTFVGRMVGDVVTGRNGEFERDRFLGSLPGKVYYAPAES
;
A
#
# COMPACT_ATOMS: atom_id res chain seq x y z
N MET A 1 -21.11 25.02 -24.19
CA MET A 1 -19.92 24.15 -24.22
C MET A 1 -20.03 23.21 -23.03
N THR A 2 -20.43 21.96 -23.26
CA THR A 2 -20.50 20.92 -22.21
C THR A 2 -19.10 20.37 -21.97
N ALA A 3 -18.63 20.42 -20.72
CA ALA A 3 -17.34 19.86 -20.36
C ALA A 3 -17.34 18.33 -20.57
N PRO A 4 -16.24 17.74 -21.07
CA PRO A 4 -16.16 16.30 -21.28
C PRO A 4 -16.28 15.55 -19.96
N MET A 5 -17.15 14.54 -19.92
CA MET A 5 -17.33 13.67 -18.76
C MET A 5 -16.12 12.74 -18.62
N LEU A 6 -15.42 12.84 -17.49
CA LEU A 6 -14.14 12.17 -17.26
C LEU A 6 -14.39 10.78 -16.64
N HIS A 7 -14.36 9.73 -17.46
CA HIS A 7 -14.52 8.35 -17.00
C HIS A 7 -13.17 7.75 -16.55
N ILE A 8 -12.85 7.83 -15.25
CA ILE A 8 -11.63 7.21 -14.69
C ILE A 8 -11.89 5.73 -14.39
N HIS A 9 -11.65 4.85 -15.38
CA HIS A 9 -11.63 3.41 -15.16
C HIS A 9 -10.28 2.96 -14.63
N TYR A 10 -10.11 3.00 -13.30
CA TYR A 10 -8.92 2.44 -12.66
C TYR A 10 -9.05 0.92 -12.52
N SER A 11 -8.24 0.15 -13.25
CA SER A 11 -8.30 -1.32 -13.25
C SER A 11 -7.55 -1.98 -12.10
N LYS A 12 -6.76 -1.22 -11.34
CA LYS A 12 -5.96 -1.73 -10.22
C LYS A 12 -6.70 -1.55 -8.90
N LEU A 13 -6.31 -2.33 -7.91
CA LEU A 13 -6.78 -2.18 -6.54
C LEU A 13 -6.44 -0.78 -5.99
N ASP A 14 -7.46 0.03 -5.76
CA ASP A 14 -7.33 1.39 -5.23
C ASP A 14 -7.46 1.44 -3.69
N ARG A 15 -7.39 2.64 -3.10
CA ARG A 15 -7.52 2.81 -1.65
C ARG A 15 -8.92 2.46 -1.14
N GLY A 16 -9.97 2.74 -1.92
CA GLY A 16 -11.34 2.43 -1.57
C GLY A 16 -11.58 0.92 -1.52
N ASP A 17 -11.11 0.21 -2.54
CA ASP A 17 -11.14 -1.25 -2.67
C ASP A 17 -10.37 -1.91 -1.54
N MET A 18 -9.15 -1.44 -1.23
CA MET A 18 -8.37 -1.96 -0.09
C MET A 18 -9.13 -1.81 1.21
N ARG A 19 -9.74 -0.64 1.45
CA ARG A 19 -10.57 -0.41 2.64
C ARG A 19 -11.76 -1.37 2.67
N ALA A 20 -12.46 -1.54 1.55
CA ALA A 20 -13.61 -2.44 1.44
C ALA A 20 -13.23 -3.90 1.73
N VAL A 21 -12.06 -4.36 1.24
CA VAL A 21 -11.52 -5.70 1.55
C VAL A 21 -11.23 -5.84 3.05
N LEU A 22 -10.61 -4.83 3.66
CA LEU A 22 -10.20 -4.87 5.07
C LEU A 22 -11.39 -4.77 6.04
N THR A 23 -12.48 -4.11 5.66
CA THR A 23 -13.68 -4.00 6.51
C THR A 23 -14.52 -5.27 6.57
N LYS A 24 -14.30 -6.23 5.66
CA LYS A 24 -15.05 -7.49 5.66
C LYS A 24 -14.62 -8.35 6.85
N LYS A 25 -15.62 -8.93 7.52
CA LYS A 25 -15.42 -9.94 8.56
C LYS A 25 -15.76 -11.30 7.96
N TYR A 26 -14.84 -12.23 8.12
CA TYR A 26 -15.06 -13.64 7.81
C TYR A 26 -15.17 -14.38 9.14
N ASP A 27 -16.13 -15.31 9.24
CA ASP A 27 -16.17 -16.26 10.36
C ASP A 27 -14.81 -16.94 10.48
N ALA A 28 -14.29 -17.21 11.68
CA ALA A 28 -12.98 -17.83 11.86
C ALA A 28 -13.03 -19.35 11.65
N GLU A 29 -14.18 -19.96 11.93
CA GLU A 29 -14.42 -21.41 11.89
C GLU A 29 -14.78 -21.92 10.49
N ASP A 30 -15.15 -21.01 9.57
CA ASP A 30 -15.45 -21.37 8.18
C ASP A 30 -14.19 -21.87 7.45
N ASN A 31 -14.12 -23.17 7.19
CA ASN A 31 -13.01 -23.80 6.50
C ASN A 31 -13.23 -23.92 4.98
N SER A 32 -14.27 -23.29 4.44
CA SER A 32 -14.56 -23.32 3.00
C SER A 32 -13.37 -22.78 2.18
N PRO A 33 -13.10 -23.36 0.99
CA PRO A 33 -12.02 -22.88 0.13
C PRO A 33 -12.14 -21.39 -0.22
N VAL A 34 -13.38 -20.90 -0.36
CA VAL A 34 -13.67 -19.49 -0.66
C VAL A 34 -13.28 -18.60 0.51
N ALA A 35 -13.65 -18.94 1.74
CA ALA A 35 -13.27 -18.18 2.92
C ALA A 35 -11.75 -18.10 3.08
N GLN A 36 -11.03 -19.20 2.82
CA GLN A 36 -9.57 -19.21 2.87
C GLN A 36 -8.94 -18.23 1.86
N ILE A 37 -9.41 -18.21 0.62
CA ILE A 37 -8.93 -17.27 -0.43
C ILE A 37 -9.18 -15.82 0.00
N LEU A 38 -10.37 -15.52 0.51
CA LEU A 38 -10.74 -14.19 0.94
C LEU A 38 -9.93 -13.70 2.14
N ARG A 39 -9.65 -14.58 3.11
CA ARG A 39 -8.77 -14.28 4.25
C ARG A 39 -7.32 -14.03 3.80
N ARG A 40 -6.77 -14.85 2.90
CA ARG A 40 -5.42 -14.66 2.35
C ARG A 40 -5.29 -13.34 1.61
N ARG A 41 -6.32 -12.96 0.84
CA ARG A 41 -6.39 -11.64 0.19
C ARG A 41 -6.38 -10.51 1.24
N GLN A 42 -7.20 -10.63 2.28
CA GLN A 42 -7.26 -9.63 3.35
C GLN A 42 -5.91 -9.49 4.07
N GLU A 43 -5.23 -10.60 4.33
CA GLU A 43 -3.91 -10.63 4.96
C GLU A 43 -2.84 -9.91 4.11
N SER A 44 -2.77 -10.21 2.81
CA SER A 44 -1.80 -9.54 1.92
C SER A 44 -2.10 -8.04 1.76
N VAL A 45 -3.38 -7.65 1.71
CA VAL A 45 -3.78 -6.23 1.68
C VAL A 45 -3.42 -5.54 3.01
N HIS A 46 -3.65 -6.21 4.13
CA HIS A 46 -3.30 -5.69 5.46
C HIS A 46 -1.79 -5.42 5.57
N LYS A 47 -0.95 -6.40 5.22
CA LYS A 47 0.51 -6.25 5.21
C LYS A 47 0.96 -5.10 4.31
N ARG A 48 0.34 -4.94 3.13
CA ARG A 48 0.63 -3.82 2.21
C ARG A 48 0.33 -2.46 2.85
N VAL A 49 -0.84 -2.32 3.47
CA VAL A 49 -1.28 -1.05 4.08
C VAL A 49 -0.41 -0.70 5.29
N VAL A 50 -0.10 -1.68 6.13
CA VAL A 50 0.77 -1.48 7.29
C VAL A 50 2.21 -1.14 6.87
N SER A 51 2.76 -1.84 5.88
CA SER A 51 4.10 -1.55 5.33
C SER A 51 4.20 -0.11 4.79
N GLN A 52 3.11 0.44 4.23
CA GLN A 52 3.10 1.81 3.73
C GLN A 52 3.30 2.86 4.82
N ASN A 53 2.97 2.56 6.09
CA ASN A 53 3.28 3.46 7.20
C ASN A 53 4.79 3.58 7.43
N PHE A 54 5.53 2.48 7.29
CA PHE A 54 7.00 2.48 7.41
C PHE A 54 7.68 3.23 6.28
N MET A 55 7.12 3.19 5.06
CA MET A 55 7.60 4.02 3.95
C MET A 55 7.57 5.51 4.31
N TRP A 56 6.43 6.00 4.81
CA TRP A 56 6.33 7.41 5.22
C TRP A 56 7.15 7.71 6.46
N ALA A 57 7.17 6.81 7.45
CA ALA A 57 7.99 6.96 8.66
C ALA A 57 9.48 7.08 8.31
N GLY A 58 9.99 6.23 7.41
CA GLY A 58 11.37 6.32 6.93
C GLY A 58 11.65 7.61 6.18
N GLY A 59 10.73 8.05 5.31
CA GLY A 59 10.84 9.33 4.60
C GLY A 59 10.91 10.52 5.56
N PHE A 60 9.97 10.62 6.51
CA PHE A 60 9.95 11.69 7.49
C PHE A 60 11.11 11.63 8.48
N ALA A 61 11.53 10.43 8.90
CA ALA A 61 12.71 10.27 9.75
C ALA A 61 13.97 10.79 9.04
N MET A 62 14.23 10.35 7.82
CA MET A 62 15.41 10.78 7.06
C MET A 62 15.32 12.25 6.65
N GLY A 63 14.14 12.73 6.28
CA GLY A 63 13.88 14.15 6.01
C GLY A 63 14.12 15.03 7.24
N GLY A 64 13.59 14.62 8.39
CA GLY A 64 13.79 15.29 9.68
C GLY A 64 15.25 15.28 10.13
N LEU A 65 15.94 14.15 10.00
CA LEU A 65 17.37 14.03 10.27
C LEU A 65 18.17 14.94 9.33
N SER A 66 17.86 14.97 8.04
CA SER A 66 18.53 15.88 7.10
C SER A 66 18.33 17.34 7.49
N TYR A 67 17.11 17.71 7.88
CA TYR A 67 16.81 19.06 8.31
C TYR A 67 17.63 19.44 9.55
N TRP A 68 17.65 18.56 10.55
CA TRP A 68 18.39 18.80 11.78
C TRP A 68 19.90 18.84 11.55
N SER A 69 20.45 17.91 10.77
CA SER A 69 21.88 17.87 10.44
C SER A 69 22.34 19.12 9.68
N PHE A 70 21.52 19.62 8.74
CA PHE A 70 21.86 20.82 7.96
C PHE A 70 21.47 22.14 8.65
N ARG A 71 21.01 22.13 9.92
CA ARG A 71 20.55 23.35 10.62
C ARG A 71 21.61 24.45 10.78
N ARG A 72 22.89 24.10 10.71
CA ARG A 72 24.04 25.03 10.79
C ARG A 72 24.66 25.35 9.43
N TYR A 73 24.15 24.76 8.34
CA TYR A 73 24.65 24.95 6.99
C TYR A 73 23.80 25.95 6.19
N ASN A 74 24.32 26.39 5.04
CA ASN A 74 23.60 27.28 4.14
C ASN A 74 22.30 26.63 3.63
N TYR A 75 21.24 27.42 3.52
CA TYR A 75 19.91 26.99 3.13
C TYR A 75 19.87 26.27 1.77
N GLN A 76 20.76 26.67 0.84
CA GLN A 76 20.91 26.03 -0.47
C GLN A 76 21.29 24.55 -0.36
N ALA A 77 22.22 24.20 0.54
CA ALA A 77 22.64 22.82 0.75
C ALA A 77 21.51 21.96 1.34
N ARG A 78 20.72 22.55 2.25
CA ARG A 78 19.55 21.90 2.84
C ARG A 78 18.48 21.60 1.78
N LEU A 79 18.16 22.56 0.92
CA LEU A 79 17.17 22.37 -0.15
C LEU A 79 17.61 21.33 -1.18
N LEU A 80 18.92 21.26 -1.46
CA LEU A 80 19.46 20.24 -2.35
C LEU A 80 19.35 18.85 -1.72
N ALA A 81 19.77 18.68 -0.47
CA ALA A 81 19.87 17.37 0.16
C ALA A 81 18.53 16.78 0.64
N ALA A 82 17.60 17.63 1.10
CA ALA A 82 16.32 17.20 1.68
C ALA A 82 15.49 16.27 0.78
N PRO A 83 15.24 16.57 -0.52
CA PRO A 83 14.43 15.69 -1.37
C PRO A 83 15.08 14.32 -1.62
N PHE A 84 16.40 14.27 -1.80
CA PHE A 84 17.11 13.00 -2.01
C PHE A 84 17.12 12.15 -0.74
N LEU A 85 17.39 12.75 0.41
CA LEU A 85 17.40 12.04 1.69
C LEU A 85 16.00 11.60 2.10
N PHE A 86 14.97 12.43 1.87
CA PHE A 86 13.58 12.03 2.06
C PHE A 86 13.22 10.81 1.18
N TYR A 87 13.54 10.87 -0.12
CA TYR A 87 13.25 9.77 -1.05
C TYR A 87 13.99 8.49 -0.64
N PHE A 88 15.28 8.59 -0.30
CA PHE A 88 16.06 7.48 0.23
C PHE A 88 15.41 6.89 1.50
N GLY A 89 14.96 7.75 2.41
CA GLY A 89 14.19 7.36 3.59
C GLY A 89 12.92 6.57 3.24
N THR A 90 12.18 6.96 2.20
CA THR A 90 10.98 6.21 1.79
C THR A 90 11.31 4.82 1.24
N PHE A 91 12.42 4.67 0.51
CA PHE A 91 12.88 3.39 0.00
C PHE A 91 13.29 2.45 1.12
N VAL A 92 14.16 2.91 2.04
CA VAL A 92 14.60 2.14 3.20
C VAL A 92 13.41 1.81 4.11
N GLY A 93 12.55 2.79 4.38
CA GLY A 93 11.34 2.62 5.18
C GLY A 93 10.42 1.54 4.62
N ARG A 94 10.27 1.45 3.29
CA ARG A 94 9.52 0.38 2.65
C ARG A 94 10.17 -0.99 2.85
N MET A 95 11.49 -1.11 2.68
CA MET A 95 12.19 -2.38 2.92
C MET A 95 12.02 -2.85 4.36
N VAL A 96 12.16 -1.94 5.32
CA VAL A 96 11.93 -2.22 6.75
C VAL A 96 10.47 -2.63 6.99
N GLY A 97 9.51 -1.91 6.40
CA GLY A 97 8.09 -2.26 6.49
C GLY A 97 7.79 -3.65 5.96
N ASP A 98 8.38 -4.03 4.83
CA ASP A 98 8.20 -5.34 4.22
C ASP A 98 8.84 -6.48 5.07
N VAL A 99 9.94 -6.19 5.78
CA VAL A 99 10.53 -7.12 6.77
C VAL A 99 9.61 -7.26 7.99
N VAL A 100 9.21 -6.14 8.62
CA VAL A 100 8.43 -6.14 9.87
C VAL A 100 7.05 -6.75 9.68
N THR A 101 6.40 -6.52 8.53
CA THR A 101 5.10 -7.09 8.21
C THR A 101 5.17 -8.53 7.69
N GLY A 102 6.38 -9.08 7.51
CA GLY A 102 6.59 -10.40 6.93
C GLY A 102 6.22 -10.49 5.44
N ARG A 103 6.07 -9.35 4.77
CA ARG A 103 5.69 -9.28 3.35
C ARG A 103 6.77 -9.82 2.42
N ASN A 104 8.04 -9.80 2.85
CA ASN A 104 9.16 -10.42 2.11
C ASN A 104 9.04 -11.95 1.99
N GLY A 105 8.29 -12.60 2.87
CA GLY A 105 8.06 -14.05 2.85
C GLY A 105 6.70 -14.46 2.29
N GLU A 106 5.90 -13.53 1.76
CA GLU A 106 4.61 -13.89 1.13
C GLU A 106 4.83 -14.69 -0.15
N PHE A 107 4.07 -15.78 -0.32
CA PHE A 107 4.00 -16.48 -1.60
C PHE A 107 3.49 -15.54 -2.70
N GLU A 108 4.07 -15.65 -3.90
CA GLU A 108 3.68 -14.81 -5.04
C GLU A 108 2.20 -14.90 -5.38
N ARG A 109 1.60 -16.09 -5.19
CA ARG A 109 0.16 -16.32 -5.35
C ARG A 109 -0.66 -15.41 -4.44
N ASP A 110 -0.31 -15.32 -3.16
CA ASP A 110 -1.08 -14.55 -2.17
C ASP A 110 -0.89 -13.04 -2.41
N ARG A 111 0.31 -12.64 -2.85
CA ARG A 111 0.60 -11.27 -3.28
C ARG A 111 -0.15 -10.87 -4.55
N PHE A 112 -0.32 -11.81 -5.49
CA PHE A 112 -1.15 -11.62 -6.68
C PHE A 112 -2.63 -11.48 -6.30
N LEU A 113 -3.16 -12.36 -5.43
CA LEU A 113 -4.52 -12.27 -4.90
C LEU A 113 -4.78 -10.91 -4.22
N GLY A 114 -3.82 -10.44 -3.42
CA GLY A 114 -3.85 -9.12 -2.78
C GLY A 114 -3.74 -7.93 -3.75
N SER A 115 -3.40 -8.15 -5.03
CA SER A 115 -3.31 -7.11 -6.06
C SER A 115 -4.55 -7.03 -6.96
N LEU A 116 -5.41 -8.05 -6.91
CA LEU A 116 -6.61 -8.13 -7.74
C LEU A 116 -7.57 -6.97 -7.43
N PRO A 117 -8.20 -6.37 -8.45
CA PRO A 117 -9.20 -5.31 -8.28
C PRO A 117 -10.39 -5.76 -7.41
N GLY A 118 -11.03 -4.81 -6.72
CA GLY A 118 -12.24 -5.07 -5.92
C GLY A 118 -13.52 -5.24 -6.76
N LYS A 119 -13.41 -5.10 -8.09
CA LYS A 119 -14.54 -4.96 -9.02
C LYS A 119 -15.02 -6.31 -9.54
N VAL A 120 -16.34 -6.45 -9.69
CA VAL A 120 -16.98 -7.61 -10.30
C VAL A 120 -16.98 -7.42 -11.81
N TYR A 121 -16.21 -8.22 -12.53
CA TYR A 121 -16.15 -8.18 -14.00
C TYR A 121 -17.11 -9.16 -14.66
N TYR A 122 -17.66 -10.10 -13.90
CA TYR A 122 -18.56 -11.14 -14.37
C TYR A 122 -19.74 -11.23 -13.41
N ALA A 123 -20.94 -10.95 -13.91
CA ALA A 123 -22.20 -11.20 -13.24
C ALA A 123 -22.97 -12.20 -14.11
N PRO A 124 -23.33 -13.39 -13.60
CA PRO A 124 -24.18 -14.31 -14.35
C PRO A 124 -25.55 -13.66 -14.58
N ALA A 125 -26.11 -13.84 -15.78
CA ALA A 125 -27.48 -13.41 -16.06
C ALA A 125 -28.42 -14.17 -15.12
N GLU A 126 -29.24 -13.43 -14.36
CA GLU A 126 -30.29 -14.02 -13.51
C GLU A 126 -31.23 -14.84 -14.41
N SER A 127 -31.31 -16.15 -14.15
CA SER A 127 -32.19 -17.10 -14.86
C SER A 127 -33.40 -17.45 -14.02
#